data_AF-A0A3M1NV44-F1
#
_entry.id   AF-A0A3M1NV44-F1
#
_cell.length_a   1.000
_cell.length_b   1.000
_cell.length_c   1.000
_cell.angle_alpha   90.00
_cell.angle_beta   90.00
_cell.angle_gamma   90.00
#
_symmetry.space_group_name_H-M   'P 1'
#
loop_
_entity.id
_entity.type
_entity.pdbx_description
1 polymer ?
#
loop_
_entity_poly.entity_id
_entity_poly.type
_entity_poly.pdbx_seq_one_letter_code
_entity_poly.pdbx_strand_id
1 'polypeptide(L)'
;MSWRSKLEQLIGLIEKVPQPRTFKTRIGVYEPYFVIELRASNWELIPYASYTRLDGSSGREVRLSLSLVDSSKVEISQNELNCLLFLESDSSPNSRAIFSYTQPVGFLLEWLSESRIMVRETNQETPQRVTVHPETSQIIMRLKRTKKGYALQPSLLFPDGKILEINNPAIVLTSNPIYLLYGKVIYQINSALPAIFWNNYFRIWDQFDIPFSELDDFVRIYLPHLFPILDWENLGDTIVKQTPPLTSKEIVFSEINNHLQIDVYFHYDKFRFMAYPAVDKSLTTVGKNLHIIQRQLEEEDRARKFLEENGLLYSGGNWHIAADYHYLDWMRLVVPKLKKAGFVITGEEKLRRYRVYRQPPRLDIRVRSGVNWIDVDYQIAVGKEIVKIPQLLPQLKDYKGYIKLANGAHIYVDESLRDQLLTFANFLEFKTGEGSLHLPQAGVAMLHALQGLNATLHLDKKSQELLEKYNAFQKIRPVTPPNTLQGTLREYQQHGLNWLCFLKDFYFGGILADD
;
A
#
# COMPACT_ATOMS: atom_id res chain seq x y z
N MET A 1 31.92 17.92 -48.31
CA MET A 1 31.14 19.12 -48.67
C MET A 1 31.12 20.08 -47.49
N SER A 2 31.25 21.39 -47.72
CA SER A 2 31.15 22.40 -46.67
C SER A 2 29.69 22.56 -46.21
N TRP A 3 29.47 23.04 -44.99
CA TRP A 3 28.12 23.30 -44.45
C TRP A 3 27.33 24.29 -45.34
N ARG A 4 28.00 25.22 -46.03
CA ARG A 4 27.39 26.13 -47.01
C ARG A 4 26.84 25.41 -48.23
N SER A 5 27.58 24.44 -48.77
CA SER A 5 27.12 23.65 -49.93
C SER A 5 25.93 22.75 -49.58
N LYS A 6 25.88 22.20 -48.36
CA LYS A 6 24.70 21.48 -47.85
C LYS A 6 23.50 22.43 -47.64
N LEU A 7 23.73 23.65 -47.14
CA LEU A 7 22.69 24.65 -46.92
C LEU A 7 22.12 25.21 -48.23
N GLU A 8 22.96 25.47 -49.24
CA GLU A 8 22.52 25.92 -50.56
C GLU A 8 21.71 24.84 -51.30
N GLN A 9 22.06 23.56 -51.15
CA GLN A 9 21.22 22.45 -51.63
C GLN A 9 19.86 22.41 -50.92
N LEU A 10 19.83 22.60 -49.60
CA LEU A 10 18.57 22.64 -48.83
C LEU A 10 17.69 23.84 -49.22
N ILE A 11 18.28 25.02 -49.42
CA ILE A 11 17.57 26.23 -49.85
C ILE A 11 17.02 26.07 -51.28
N GLY A 12 17.82 25.51 -52.20
CA GLY A 12 17.38 25.23 -53.57
C GLY A 12 16.27 24.18 -53.68
N LEU A 13 16.16 23.26 -52.72
CA LEU A 13 15.05 22.30 -52.63
C LEU A 13 13.76 22.95 -52.12
N ILE A 14 13.85 23.90 -51.18
CA ILE A 14 12.70 24.65 -50.64
C ILE A 14 12.08 25.55 -51.71
N GLU A 15 12.89 26.19 -52.56
CA GLU A 15 12.41 27.08 -53.63
C GLU A 15 11.76 26.34 -54.81
N LYS A 16 11.95 25.02 -54.92
CA LYS A 16 11.43 24.18 -56.01
C LYS A 16 10.11 23.47 -55.70
N VAL A 17 9.58 23.60 -54.47
CA VAL A 17 8.32 22.97 -54.08
C VAL A 17 7.13 23.77 -54.59
N PRO A 18 6.26 23.20 -55.46
CA PRO A 18 5.04 23.88 -55.88
C PRO A 18 4.06 24.07 -54.72
N GLN A 19 3.37 25.20 -54.69
CA GLN A 19 2.21 25.44 -53.82
C GLN A 19 1.14 24.34 -53.98
N PRO A 20 0.44 23.94 -52.91
CA PRO A 20 -0.50 22.82 -52.93
C PRO A 20 -1.61 23.08 -53.95
N ARG A 21 -1.67 22.27 -55.00
CA ARG A 21 -2.78 22.23 -55.96
C ARG A 21 -3.41 20.84 -55.92
N THR A 22 -4.73 20.82 -56.06
CA THR A 22 -5.56 19.61 -56.15
C THR A 22 -4.96 18.58 -57.12
N PHE A 23 -4.58 17.42 -56.58
CA PHE A 23 -3.95 16.30 -57.27
C PHE A 23 -4.88 15.71 -58.34
N LYS A 24 -4.48 15.82 -59.61
CA LYS A 24 -4.98 14.98 -60.71
C LYS A 24 -3.78 14.24 -61.27
N THR A 25 -3.89 12.93 -61.37
CA THR A 25 -2.89 12.01 -61.94
C THR A 25 -2.42 12.55 -63.29
N ARG A 26 -1.16 13.01 -63.40
CA ARG A 26 -0.57 13.48 -64.65
C ARG A 26 0.30 12.39 -65.25
N ILE A 27 0.01 12.07 -66.50
CA ILE A 27 0.73 11.02 -67.22
C ILE A 27 2.10 11.54 -67.69
N GLY A 28 3.17 10.76 -67.52
CA GLY A 28 4.54 11.16 -67.88
C GLY A 28 5.39 11.74 -66.75
N VAL A 29 4.97 11.56 -65.49
CA VAL A 29 5.67 12.00 -64.27
C VAL A 29 5.86 10.80 -63.33
N TYR A 30 6.92 10.81 -62.52
CA TYR A 30 7.18 9.87 -61.44
C TYR A 30 6.36 10.25 -60.20
N GLU A 31 5.61 9.29 -59.67
CA GLU A 31 4.85 9.45 -58.43
C GLU A 31 5.58 8.72 -57.27
N PRO A 32 5.81 9.40 -56.14
CA PRO A 32 6.47 8.81 -54.98
C PRO A 32 5.57 7.79 -54.27
N TYR A 33 6.20 6.76 -53.71
CA TYR A 33 5.58 5.85 -52.77
C TYR A 33 6.62 5.31 -51.79
N PHE A 34 6.17 4.90 -50.61
CA PHE A 34 7.06 4.51 -49.52
C PHE A 34 6.78 3.06 -49.13
N VAL A 35 7.84 2.25 -49.08
CA VAL A 35 7.75 0.84 -48.69
C VAL A 35 8.25 0.69 -47.26
N ILE A 36 7.38 0.22 -46.37
CA ILE A 36 7.74 -0.25 -45.03
C ILE A 36 8.11 -1.73 -45.16
N GLU A 37 9.39 -2.04 -45.04
CA GLU A 37 9.87 -3.42 -45.03
C GLU A 37 9.98 -3.92 -43.59
N LEU A 38 9.13 -4.87 -43.23
CA LEU A 38 9.08 -5.46 -41.89
C LEU A 38 10.09 -6.59 -41.78
N ARG A 39 10.92 -6.56 -40.72
CA ARG A 39 11.89 -7.59 -40.37
C ARG A 39 11.67 -8.06 -38.94
N ALA A 40 12.39 -9.09 -38.51
CA ALA A 40 12.18 -9.71 -37.19
C ALA A 40 12.40 -8.76 -35.99
N SER A 41 13.32 -7.79 -36.10
CA SER A 41 13.70 -6.89 -34.99
C SER A 41 13.60 -5.40 -35.31
N ASN A 42 13.37 -5.05 -36.57
CA ASN A 42 13.28 -3.67 -37.05
C ASN A 42 12.40 -3.60 -38.29
N TRP A 43 12.15 -2.38 -38.75
CA TRP A 43 11.54 -2.12 -40.04
C TRP A 43 12.35 -1.07 -40.79
N GLU A 44 12.28 -1.07 -42.12
CA GLU A 44 12.98 -0.12 -42.97
C GLU A 44 11.96 0.71 -43.76
N LEU A 45 12.17 2.02 -43.86
CA LEU A 45 11.35 2.89 -44.71
C LEU A 45 12.11 3.22 -45.99
N ILE A 46 11.64 2.68 -47.11
CA ILE A 46 12.33 2.79 -48.40
C ILE A 46 11.48 3.66 -49.35
N PRO A 47 11.96 4.85 -49.72
CA PRO A 47 11.27 5.71 -50.67
C PRO A 47 11.53 5.22 -52.12
N TYR A 48 10.48 5.12 -52.90
CA TYR A 48 10.49 4.76 -54.31
C TYR A 48 9.69 5.77 -55.12
N ALA A 49 9.85 5.72 -56.44
CA ALA A 49 9.01 6.44 -57.37
C ALA A 49 8.67 5.55 -58.56
N SER A 50 7.39 5.51 -58.93
CA SER A 50 6.89 4.77 -60.08
C SER A 50 6.55 5.72 -61.22
N TYR A 51 7.04 5.43 -62.41
CA TYR A 51 6.68 6.19 -63.61
C TYR A 51 5.40 5.65 -64.24
N THR A 52 4.43 6.50 -64.52
CA THR A 52 3.24 6.12 -65.31
C THR A 52 3.43 6.56 -66.76
N ARG A 53 3.48 5.59 -67.69
CA ARG A 53 3.65 5.87 -69.13
C ARG A 53 2.44 6.58 -69.70
N LEU A 54 2.62 7.29 -70.83
CA LEU A 54 1.59 8.05 -71.56
C LEU A 54 0.32 7.25 -71.91
N ASP A 55 0.43 5.92 -71.97
CA ASP A 55 -0.65 4.97 -72.23
C ASP A 55 -1.35 4.46 -70.95
N GLY A 56 -0.97 4.95 -69.77
CA GLY A 56 -1.48 4.52 -68.47
C GLY A 56 -0.86 3.24 -67.93
N SER A 57 0.08 2.61 -68.63
CA SER A 57 0.75 1.39 -68.16
C SER A 57 1.87 1.68 -67.14
N SER A 58 2.09 0.75 -66.21
CA SER A 58 3.15 0.83 -65.20
C SER A 58 4.53 0.86 -65.87
N GLY A 59 5.28 1.93 -65.64
CA GLY A 59 6.65 2.12 -66.10
C GLY A 59 7.69 1.61 -65.10
N ARG A 60 8.92 2.10 -65.25
CA ARG A 60 10.07 1.68 -64.41
C ARG A 60 9.94 2.23 -62.99
N GLU A 61 10.16 1.37 -62.00
CA GLU A 61 10.31 1.78 -60.60
C GLU A 61 11.79 2.11 -60.31
N VAL A 62 12.00 3.20 -59.57
CA VAL A 62 13.34 3.64 -59.13
C VAL A 62 13.30 3.97 -57.64
N ARG A 63 14.39 3.69 -56.92
CA ARG A 63 14.55 4.15 -55.53
C ARG A 63 14.65 5.67 -55.57
N LEU A 64 13.80 6.35 -54.81
CA LEU A 64 13.75 7.81 -54.79
C LEU A 64 14.90 8.33 -53.91
N SER A 65 15.62 9.33 -54.40
CA SER A 65 16.69 10.00 -53.66
C SER A 65 16.68 11.51 -53.89
N LEU A 66 17.29 12.31 -53.02
CA LEU A 66 17.33 13.78 -53.18
C LEU A 66 17.96 14.20 -54.53
N SER A 67 18.90 13.41 -55.04
CA SER A 67 19.50 13.61 -56.37
C SER A 67 18.53 13.42 -57.55
N LEU A 68 17.43 12.67 -57.35
CA LEU A 68 16.40 12.42 -58.37
C LEU A 68 15.26 13.44 -58.30
N VAL A 69 15.04 14.06 -57.14
CA VAL A 69 14.00 15.08 -56.92
C VAL A 69 14.23 16.33 -57.77
N ASP A 70 15.49 16.66 -58.09
CA ASP A 70 15.84 17.86 -58.88
C ASP A 70 15.84 17.65 -60.41
N SER A 71 14.90 16.83 -60.91
CA SER A 71 14.57 16.79 -62.31
C SER A 71 13.08 17.03 -62.44
N SER A 72 12.66 17.83 -63.42
CA SER A 72 11.29 18.28 -63.70
C SER A 72 10.28 17.17 -64.05
N LYS A 73 10.37 16.02 -63.36
CA LYS A 73 9.78 14.72 -63.67
C LYS A 73 9.25 13.98 -62.43
N VAL A 74 9.40 14.48 -61.20
CA VAL A 74 8.85 13.85 -59.97
C VAL A 74 7.85 14.81 -59.31
N GLU A 75 6.64 14.32 -59.01
CA GLU A 75 5.62 15.10 -58.29
C GLU A 75 5.64 14.70 -56.80
N ILE A 76 6.34 15.49 -55.98
CA ILE A 76 6.53 15.22 -54.55
C ILE A 76 5.87 16.32 -53.71
N SER A 77 5.13 15.93 -52.67
CA SER A 77 4.57 16.86 -51.69
C SER A 77 5.62 17.36 -50.69
N GLN A 78 5.33 18.45 -49.98
CA GLN A 78 6.23 18.97 -48.94
C GLN A 78 6.48 17.94 -47.83
N ASN A 79 5.46 17.18 -47.42
CA ASN A 79 5.59 16.17 -46.38
C ASN A 79 6.47 15.00 -46.82
N GLU A 80 6.32 14.55 -48.07
CA GLU A 80 7.17 13.50 -48.67
C GLU A 80 8.61 13.96 -48.83
N LEU A 81 8.83 15.23 -49.21
CA LEU A 81 10.15 15.83 -49.27
C LEU A 81 10.80 15.93 -47.88
N ASN A 82 10.05 16.35 -46.87
CA ASN A 82 10.52 16.39 -45.47
C ASN A 82 10.92 14.99 -44.98
N CYS A 83 10.11 13.98 -45.30
CA CYS A 83 10.45 12.58 -45.00
C CYS A 83 11.75 12.17 -45.69
N LEU A 84 11.88 12.43 -47.00
CA LEU A 84 13.08 12.08 -47.77
C LEU A 84 14.34 12.76 -47.23
N LEU A 85 14.26 14.06 -46.92
CA LEU A 85 15.34 14.82 -46.28
C LEU A 85 15.79 14.19 -44.96
N PHE A 86 14.83 13.77 -44.13
CA PHE A 86 15.14 13.09 -42.87
C PHE A 86 15.87 11.75 -43.11
N LEU A 87 15.36 10.93 -44.04
CA LEU A 87 15.91 9.62 -44.36
C LEU A 87 17.34 9.68 -44.92
N GLU A 88 17.69 10.75 -45.65
CA GLU A 88 19.02 10.95 -46.23
C GLU A 88 19.98 11.78 -45.38
N SER A 89 19.51 12.37 -44.28
CA SER A 89 20.37 13.17 -43.41
C SER A 89 21.44 12.31 -42.71
N ASP A 90 22.71 12.73 -42.78
CA ASP A 90 23.87 12.11 -42.09
C ASP A 90 23.70 12.04 -40.55
N SER A 91 22.66 12.67 -40.00
CA SER A 91 22.33 12.76 -38.58
C SER A 91 21.49 11.59 -38.04
N SER A 92 21.08 10.63 -38.88
CA SER A 92 20.44 9.40 -38.40
C SER A 92 21.51 8.36 -38.02
N PRO A 93 21.45 7.71 -36.84
CA PRO A 93 22.36 6.62 -36.47
C PRO A 93 22.34 5.42 -37.43
N ASN A 94 21.40 5.38 -38.38
CA ASN A 94 21.17 4.27 -39.28
C ASN A 94 21.26 4.75 -40.73
N SER A 95 22.40 4.50 -41.38
CA SER A 95 22.70 4.81 -42.79
C SER A 95 21.80 4.14 -43.85
N ARG A 96 20.66 3.57 -43.43
CA ARG A 96 19.72 2.80 -44.27
C ARG A 96 18.23 3.02 -43.92
N ALA A 97 17.84 4.07 -43.21
CA ALA A 97 16.42 4.28 -42.83
C ALA A 97 15.79 3.07 -42.08
N ILE A 98 16.60 2.36 -41.31
CA ILE A 98 16.18 1.21 -40.49
C ILE A 98 15.81 1.75 -39.11
N PHE A 99 14.69 1.29 -38.56
CA PHE A 99 14.17 1.71 -37.28
C PHE A 99 13.84 0.50 -36.41
N SER A 100 14.26 0.53 -35.15
CA SER A 100 13.82 -0.48 -34.19
C SER A 100 12.31 -0.33 -33.96
N TYR A 101 11.62 -1.43 -33.72
CA TYR A 101 10.24 -1.35 -33.24
C TYR A 101 10.19 -0.51 -31.97
N THR A 102 9.18 0.36 -31.86
CA THR A 102 9.02 1.33 -30.75
C THR A 102 10.06 2.46 -30.72
N GLN A 103 10.78 2.73 -31.81
CA GLN A 103 11.57 3.95 -31.93
C GLN A 103 10.65 5.20 -32.04
N PRO A 104 10.99 6.36 -31.46
CA PRO A 104 10.15 7.56 -31.47
C PRO A 104 10.25 8.32 -32.81
N VAL A 105 9.88 7.64 -33.90
CA VAL A 105 9.90 8.18 -35.28
C VAL A 105 8.49 8.24 -35.90
N GLY A 106 7.46 8.38 -35.05
CA GLY A 106 6.07 8.41 -35.50
C GLY A 106 5.74 9.57 -36.43
N PHE A 107 6.45 10.70 -36.30
CA PHE A 107 6.31 11.86 -37.20
C PHE A 107 6.52 11.52 -38.68
N LEU A 108 7.30 10.47 -39.00
CA LEU A 108 7.47 10.02 -40.39
C LEU A 108 6.15 9.49 -40.97
N LEU A 109 5.41 8.70 -40.19
CA LEU A 109 4.12 8.15 -40.62
C LEU A 109 3.02 9.22 -40.63
N GLU A 110 3.15 10.25 -39.79
CA GLU A 110 2.29 11.43 -39.83
C GLU A 110 2.46 12.22 -41.14
N TRP A 111 3.71 12.48 -41.54
CA TRP A 111 4.00 13.11 -42.83
C TRP A 111 3.49 12.30 -44.01
N LEU A 112 3.60 10.97 -43.94
CA LEU A 112 3.19 10.06 -45.01
C LEU A 112 1.71 9.64 -44.96
N SER A 113 0.89 10.25 -44.09
CA SER A 113 -0.51 9.87 -43.89
C SER A 113 -1.37 9.89 -45.16
N GLU A 114 -1.12 10.85 -46.05
CA GLU A 114 -1.80 10.99 -47.35
C GLU A 114 -1.04 10.34 -48.52
N SER A 115 0.18 9.83 -48.25
CA SER A 115 1.06 9.26 -49.27
C SER A 115 0.70 7.82 -49.61
N ARG A 116 1.19 7.35 -50.77
CA ARG A 116 1.11 5.93 -51.12
C ARG A 116 2.10 5.12 -50.29
N ILE A 117 1.60 4.46 -49.24
CA ILE A 117 2.39 3.54 -48.41
C ILE A 117 2.13 2.09 -48.83
N MET A 118 3.20 1.33 -48.91
CA MET A 118 3.19 -0.11 -49.14
C MET A 118 3.92 -0.80 -47.98
N VAL A 119 3.48 -1.99 -47.59
CA VAL A 119 4.13 -2.81 -46.56
C VAL A 119 4.54 -4.14 -47.18
N ARG A 120 5.73 -4.63 -46.83
CA ARG A 120 6.22 -5.95 -47.24
C ARG A 120 6.95 -6.63 -46.09
N GLU A 121 6.66 -7.89 -45.86
CA GLU A 121 7.46 -8.74 -44.97
C GLU A 121 8.62 -9.36 -45.75
N THR A 122 9.76 -9.63 -45.10
CA THR A 122 10.97 -10.18 -45.76
C THR A 122 10.72 -11.40 -46.65
N ASN A 123 9.70 -12.21 -46.35
CA ASN A 123 9.38 -13.44 -47.09
C ASN A 123 8.30 -13.27 -48.17
N GLN A 124 7.75 -12.06 -48.36
CA GLN A 124 6.73 -11.78 -49.38
C GLN A 124 7.38 -11.09 -50.58
N GLU A 125 7.16 -11.60 -51.80
CA GLU A 125 7.73 -10.99 -53.01
C GLU A 125 7.07 -9.64 -53.36
N THR A 126 5.76 -9.52 -53.14
CA THR A 126 4.99 -8.33 -53.55
C THR A 126 4.56 -7.48 -52.35
N PRO A 127 4.88 -6.17 -52.34
CA PRO A 127 4.45 -5.27 -51.29
C PRO A 127 2.93 -5.01 -51.39
N GLN A 128 2.25 -4.95 -50.26
CA GLN A 128 0.80 -4.69 -50.17
C GLN A 128 0.53 -3.23 -49.85
N ARG A 129 -0.47 -2.63 -50.49
CA ARG A 129 -0.86 -1.24 -50.17
C ARG A 129 -1.51 -1.19 -48.80
N VAL A 130 -1.10 -0.20 -48.00
CA VAL A 130 -1.73 0.15 -46.73
C VAL A 130 -2.17 1.61 -46.74
N THR A 131 -3.01 1.96 -45.78
CA THR A 131 -3.52 3.34 -45.60
C THR A 131 -3.33 3.75 -44.15
N VAL A 132 -3.11 5.05 -43.90
CA VAL A 132 -3.12 5.58 -42.54
C VAL A 132 -4.55 5.99 -42.20
N HIS A 133 -5.07 5.52 -41.06
CA HIS A 133 -6.40 5.90 -40.61
C HIS A 133 -6.40 7.39 -40.23
N PRO A 134 -7.38 8.20 -40.67
CA PRO A 134 -7.36 9.65 -40.48
C PRO A 134 -7.60 10.06 -39.01
N GLU A 135 -8.30 9.24 -38.25
CA GLU A 135 -8.58 9.50 -36.84
C GLU A 135 -7.65 8.73 -35.91
N THR A 136 -7.16 9.42 -34.89
CA THR A 136 -6.47 8.81 -33.75
C THR A 136 -7.48 8.05 -32.89
N SER A 137 -7.19 6.78 -32.64
CA SER A 137 -8.01 5.91 -31.78
C SER A 137 -7.38 5.75 -30.40
N GLN A 138 -8.16 5.39 -29.39
CA GLN A 138 -7.64 4.93 -28.11
C GLN A 138 -7.55 3.41 -28.13
N ILE A 139 -6.40 2.85 -27.75
CA ILE A 139 -6.30 1.41 -27.56
C ILE A 139 -6.82 1.04 -26.16
N ILE A 140 -7.80 0.14 -26.13
CA ILE A 140 -8.48 -0.33 -24.91
C ILE A 140 -8.41 -1.86 -24.84
N MET A 141 -8.61 -2.41 -23.63
CA MET A 141 -8.72 -3.84 -23.38
C MET A 141 -10.08 -4.21 -22.81
N ARG A 142 -10.63 -5.31 -23.34
CA ARG A 142 -11.82 -5.99 -22.87
C ARG A 142 -11.48 -7.40 -22.43
N LEU A 143 -12.38 -8.02 -21.68
CA LEU A 143 -12.28 -9.39 -21.21
C LEU A 143 -13.37 -10.23 -21.89
N LYS A 144 -12.94 -11.12 -22.78
CA LYS A 144 -13.81 -12.02 -23.51
C LYS A 144 -13.92 -13.36 -22.78
N ARG A 145 -15.14 -13.82 -22.48
CA ARG A 145 -15.37 -15.13 -21.89
C ARG A 145 -14.91 -16.23 -22.85
N THR A 146 -14.10 -17.17 -22.38
CA THR A 146 -13.70 -18.37 -23.14
C THR A 146 -14.17 -19.65 -22.45
N LYS A 147 -13.97 -20.81 -23.08
CA LYS A 147 -14.33 -22.11 -22.49
C LYS A 147 -13.51 -22.42 -21.23
N LYS A 148 -12.28 -21.92 -21.17
CA LYS A 148 -11.31 -22.19 -20.09
C LYS A 148 -11.18 -21.06 -19.07
N GLY A 149 -11.65 -19.85 -19.40
CA GLY A 149 -11.66 -18.71 -18.50
C GLY A 149 -11.99 -17.40 -19.22
N TYR A 150 -11.04 -16.47 -19.27
CA TYR A 150 -11.17 -15.18 -19.95
C TYR A 150 -9.94 -14.88 -20.80
N ALA A 151 -10.14 -14.21 -21.92
CA ALA A 151 -9.05 -13.70 -22.76
C ALA A 151 -9.02 -12.17 -22.72
N LEU A 152 -7.81 -11.60 -22.73
CA LEU A 152 -7.61 -10.18 -22.93
C LEU A 152 -7.78 -9.86 -24.42
N GLN A 153 -8.76 -9.03 -24.73
CA GLN A 153 -9.16 -8.67 -26.08
C GLN A 153 -8.90 -7.17 -26.29
N PRO A 154 -7.79 -6.77 -26.92
CA PRO A 154 -7.58 -5.37 -27.24
C PRO A 154 -8.43 -4.96 -28.43
N SER A 155 -8.82 -3.69 -28.39
CA SER A 155 -9.66 -3.06 -29.39
C SER A 155 -9.26 -1.59 -29.54
N LEU A 156 -9.55 -1.02 -30.70
CA LEU A 156 -9.39 0.41 -30.96
C LEU A 156 -10.75 1.10 -30.81
N LEU A 157 -10.84 2.04 -29.88
CA LEU A 157 -12.00 2.91 -29.66
C LEU A 157 -11.80 4.22 -30.42
N PHE A 158 -12.69 4.52 -31.36
CA PHE A 158 -12.65 5.74 -32.15
C PHE A 158 -13.42 6.88 -31.48
N PRO A 159 -13.14 8.16 -31.82
CA PRO A 159 -13.85 9.32 -31.28
C PRO A 159 -15.37 9.30 -31.52
N ASP A 160 -15.82 8.64 -32.59
CA ASP A 160 -17.24 8.45 -32.91
C ASP A 160 -17.92 7.33 -32.09
N GLY A 161 -17.16 6.68 -31.19
CA GLY A 161 -17.63 5.58 -30.34
C GLY A 161 -17.60 4.20 -31.00
N LYS A 162 -17.19 4.08 -32.27
CA LYS A 162 -17.01 2.77 -32.90
C LYS A 162 -15.83 2.04 -32.27
N ILE A 163 -15.94 0.71 -32.23
CA ILE A 163 -14.87 -0.17 -31.75
C ILE A 163 -14.44 -1.12 -32.85
N LEU A 164 -13.13 -1.21 -33.08
CA LEU A 164 -12.51 -2.22 -33.93
C LEU A 164 -11.79 -3.24 -33.05
N GLU A 165 -12.29 -4.47 -33.02
CA GLU A 165 -11.60 -5.58 -32.35
C GLU A 165 -10.36 -6.01 -33.14
N ILE A 166 -9.23 -6.12 -32.44
CA ILE A 166 -8.00 -6.67 -33.00
C ILE A 166 -8.06 -8.18 -32.82
N ASN A 167 -8.27 -8.95 -33.88
CA ASN A 167 -8.45 -10.40 -33.82
C ASN A 167 -7.25 -11.19 -34.38
N ASN A 168 -6.30 -10.48 -34.98
CA ASN A 168 -5.08 -11.03 -35.59
C ASN A 168 -3.86 -10.24 -35.09
N PRO A 169 -2.64 -10.77 -35.26
CA PRO A 169 -1.42 -10.06 -34.89
C PRO A 169 -1.37 -8.65 -35.48
N ALA A 170 -1.00 -7.68 -34.64
CA ALA A 170 -0.78 -6.29 -35.04
C ALA A 170 0.68 -5.91 -34.73
N ILE A 171 1.23 -4.96 -35.47
CA ILE A 171 2.65 -4.60 -35.38
C ILE A 171 2.77 -3.15 -34.92
N VAL A 172 3.44 -2.93 -33.79
CA VAL A 172 3.71 -1.58 -33.27
C VAL A 172 4.96 -1.04 -33.97
N LEU A 173 4.79 -0.05 -34.84
CA LEU A 173 5.89 0.51 -35.63
C LEU A 173 6.72 1.52 -34.83
N THR A 174 6.07 2.41 -34.08
CA THR A 174 6.69 3.58 -33.43
C THR A 174 6.21 3.78 -32.00
N SER A 175 6.92 4.60 -31.20
CA SER A 175 6.53 4.91 -29.82
C SER A 175 6.03 6.33 -29.57
N ASN A 176 6.31 7.28 -30.47
CA ASN A 176 5.81 8.64 -30.34
C ASN A 176 5.67 9.34 -31.71
N PRO A 177 4.43 9.63 -32.16
CA PRO A 177 3.19 8.96 -31.75
C PRO A 177 3.26 7.44 -31.93
N ILE A 178 2.37 6.70 -31.28
CA ILE A 178 2.31 5.23 -31.43
C ILE A 178 1.51 4.91 -32.70
N TYR A 179 2.15 4.26 -33.66
CA TYR A 179 1.49 3.75 -34.85
C TYR A 179 1.43 2.22 -34.82
N LEU A 180 0.22 1.69 -35.03
CA LEU A 180 -0.08 0.27 -35.04
C LEU A 180 -0.53 -0.16 -36.45
N LEU A 181 0.21 -1.06 -37.08
CA LEU A 181 -0.20 -1.70 -38.31
C LEU A 181 -1.11 -2.89 -37.98
N TYR A 182 -2.36 -2.85 -38.43
CA TYR A 182 -3.31 -3.95 -38.29
C TYR A 182 -4.09 -4.16 -39.60
N GLY A 183 -3.95 -5.37 -40.16
CA GLY A 183 -4.47 -5.66 -41.50
C GLY A 183 -3.77 -4.79 -42.56
N LYS A 184 -4.55 -4.00 -43.30
CA LYS A 184 -4.06 -3.07 -44.34
C LYS A 184 -4.12 -1.60 -43.91
N VAL A 185 -4.22 -1.34 -42.61
CA VAL A 185 -4.39 0.02 -42.08
C VAL A 185 -3.37 0.26 -40.97
N ILE A 186 -2.77 1.44 -40.98
CA ILE A 186 -1.89 1.96 -39.95
C ILE A 186 -2.72 2.92 -39.10
N TYR A 187 -2.87 2.63 -37.81
CA TYR A 187 -3.63 3.43 -36.86
C TYR A 187 -2.69 4.22 -35.96
N GLN A 188 -2.90 5.53 -35.86
CA GLN A 188 -2.36 6.28 -34.73
C GLN A 188 -3.18 5.94 -33.48
N ILE A 189 -2.51 5.53 -32.41
CA ILE A 189 -3.16 5.13 -31.16
C ILE A 189 -2.69 5.96 -29.97
N ASN A 190 -3.65 6.37 -29.14
CA ASN A 190 -3.42 6.92 -27.80
C ASN A 190 -3.50 5.78 -26.78
N SER A 191 -2.55 5.74 -25.86
CA SER A 191 -2.44 4.67 -24.86
C SER A 191 -1.94 5.22 -23.53
N ALA A 192 -2.54 4.76 -22.43
CA ALA A 192 -2.02 5.01 -21.08
C ALA A 192 -0.78 4.15 -20.76
N LEU A 193 -0.56 3.05 -21.48
CA LEU A 193 0.64 2.21 -21.37
C LEU A 193 1.65 2.53 -22.50
N PRO A 194 2.96 2.35 -22.27
CA PRO A 194 3.98 2.66 -23.26
C PRO A 194 3.94 1.71 -24.47
N ALA A 195 4.42 2.17 -25.63
CA ALA A 195 4.45 1.38 -26.87
C ALA A 195 5.13 0.01 -26.74
N ILE A 196 6.14 -0.10 -25.86
CA ILE A 196 6.84 -1.37 -25.61
C ILE A 196 5.95 -2.44 -24.98
N PHE A 197 4.96 -2.04 -24.17
CA PHE A 197 3.96 -2.96 -23.64
C PHE A 197 3.17 -3.59 -24.79
N TRP A 198 2.65 -2.76 -25.69
CA TRP A 198 1.87 -3.21 -26.86
C TRP A 198 2.70 -4.05 -27.82
N ASN A 199 3.94 -3.62 -28.10
CA ASN A 199 4.85 -4.38 -28.95
C ASN A 199 5.09 -5.79 -28.39
N ASN A 200 5.29 -5.91 -27.07
CA ASN A 200 5.45 -7.21 -26.43
C ASN A 200 4.14 -8.01 -26.42
N TYR A 201 3.02 -7.36 -26.11
CA TYR A 201 1.69 -7.97 -26.09
C TYR A 201 1.34 -8.62 -27.44
N PHE A 202 1.46 -7.88 -28.54
CA PHE A 202 1.11 -8.41 -29.87
C PHE A 202 2.10 -9.47 -30.38
N ARG A 203 3.36 -9.50 -29.89
CA ARG A 203 4.32 -10.57 -30.22
C ARG A 203 3.98 -11.90 -29.57
N ILE A 204 3.22 -11.89 -28.48
CA ILE A 204 2.78 -13.09 -27.73
C ILE A 204 1.26 -13.29 -27.81
N TRP A 205 0.63 -12.74 -28.84
CA TRP A 205 -0.82 -12.66 -29.03
C TRP A 205 -1.56 -13.99 -28.81
N ASP A 206 -0.98 -15.11 -29.26
CA ASP A 206 -1.61 -16.43 -29.23
C ASP A 206 -1.70 -17.08 -27.83
N GLN A 207 -1.35 -16.40 -26.73
CA GLN A 207 -1.12 -17.05 -25.43
C GLN A 207 -1.81 -16.47 -24.17
N PHE A 208 -2.79 -15.58 -24.26
CA PHE A 208 -3.40 -14.99 -23.05
C PHE A 208 -4.84 -15.43 -22.78
N ASP A 209 -5.02 -16.73 -22.55
CA ASP A 209 -6.20 -17.25 -21.83
C ASP A 209 -5.87 -17.31 -20.33
N ILE A 210 -6.62 -16.58 -19.52
CA ILE A 210 -6.57 -16.63 -18.06
C ILE A 210 -7.51 -17.76 -17.61
N PRO A 211 -6.99 -18.91 -17.15
CA PRO A 211 -7.84 -20.03 -16.77
C PRO A 211 -8.64 -19.72 -15.50
N PHE A 212 -9.81 -20.34 -15.32
CA PHE A 212 -10.63 -20.15 -14.11
C PHE A 212 -9.88 -20.44 -12.80
N SER A 213 -8.89 -21.32 -12.83
CA SER A 213 -8.05 -21.66 -11.66
C SER A 213 -7.15 -20.52 -11.21
N GLU A 214 -6.77 -19.62 -12.11
CA GLU A 214 -5.85 -18.50 -11.85
C GLU A 214 -6.57 -17.15 -11.87
N LEU A 215 -7.88 -17.15 -12.10
CA LEU A 215 -8.66 -15.93 -12.30
C LEU A 215 -8.61 -15.01 -11.07
N ASP A 216 -8.65 -15.56 -9.86
CA ASP A 216 -8.60 -14.76 -8.63
C ASP A 216 -7.24 -14.06 -8.46
N ASP A 217 -6.15 -14.81 -8.65
CA ASP A 217 -4.80 -14.26 -8.60
C ASP A 217 -4.57 -13.24 -9.72
N PHE A 218 -5.10 -13.49 -10.92
CA PHE A 218 -5.07 -12.53 -12.00
C PHE A 218 -5.76 -11.21 -11.64
N VAL A 219 -6.97 -11.27 -11.12
CA VAL A 219 -7.74 -10.08 -10.72
C VAL A 219 -7.05 -9.33 -9.58
N ARG A 220 -6.47 -10.04 -8.62
CA ARG A 220 -5.85 -9.44 -7.43
C ARG A 220 -4.46 -8.86 -7.70
N ILE A 221 -3.64 -9.54 -8.50
CA ILE A 221 -2.21 -9.24 -8.66
C ILE A 221 -1.93 -8.51 -9.97
N TYR A 222 -2.45 -8.99 -11.10
CA TYR A 222 -2.03 -8.52 -12.42
C TYR A 222 -2.95 -7.46 -13.03
N LEU A 223 -4.27 -7.64 -12.90
CA LEU A 223 -5.27 -6.75 -13.48
C LEU A 223 -5.15 -5.28 -13.04
N PRO A 224 -4.76 -4.94 -11.78
CA PRO A 224 -4.58 -3.54 -11.38
C PRO A 224 -3.60 -2.75 -12.25
N HIS A 225 -2.58 -3.43 -12.80
CA HIS A 225 -1.63 -2.80 -13.73
C HIS A 225 -2.24 -2.48 -15.11
N LEU A 226 -3.39 -3.07 -15.44
CA LEU A 226 -4.10 -2.87 -16.70
C LEU A 226 -5.28 -1.90 -16.58
N PHE A 227 -5.65 -1.47 -15.37
CA PHE A 227 -6.79 -0.57 -15.13
C PHE A 227 -6.84 0.67 -16.05
N PRO A 228 -5.72 1.35 -16.38
CA PRO A 228 -5.74 2.54 -17.23
C PRO A 228 -6.18 2.28 -18.69
N ILE A 229 -6.14 1.02 -19.13
CA ILE A 229 -6.51 0.63 -20.50
C ILE A 229 -7.79 -0.21 -20.55
N LEU A 230 -8.43 -0.52 -19.42
CA LEU A 230 -9.67 -1.29 -19.41
C LEU A 230 -10.85 -0.43 -19.87
N ASP A 231 -11.69 -1.01 -20.74
CA ASP A 231 -12.99 -0.42 -21.08
C ASP A 231 -14.00 -0.75 -19.98
N TRP A 232 -14.03 0.05 -18.92
CA TRP A 232 -14.92 -0.17 -17.77
C TRP A 232 -16.41 -0.13 -18.12
N GLU A 233 -16.78 0.51 -19.22
CA GLU A 233 -18.18 0.58 -19.65
C GLU A 233 -18.60 -0.68 -20.40
N ASN A 234 -17.72 -1.25 -21.24
CA ASN A 234 -18.01 -2.44 -22.02
C ASN A 234 -16.95 -3.53 -21.82
N LEU A 235 -16.58 -3.79 -20.55
CA LEU A 235 -15.47 -4.68 -20.22
C LEU A 235 -15.69 -6.11 -20.71
N GLY A 236 -16.95 -6.57 -20.73
CA GLY A 236 -17.34 -7.86 -21.30
C GLY A 236 -18.76 -8.22 -20.94
N ASP A 237 -19.46 -8.88 -21.87
CA ASP A 237 -20.92 -9.13 -21.77
C ASP A 237 -21.32 -10.01 -20.59
N THR A 238 -20.40 -10.86 -20.10
CA THR A 238 -20.66 -11.77 -18.97
C THR A 238 -20.28 -11.18 -17.61
N ILE A 239 -19.81 -9.94 -17.57
CA ILE A 239 -19.30 -9.29 -16.36
C ILE A 239 -20.44 -8.55 -15.66
N VAL A 240 -20.74 -8.96 -14.44
CA VAL A 240 -21.86 -8.40 -13.68
C VAL A 240 -21.41 -7.12 -13.00
N LYS A 241 -22.05 -5.99 -13.31
CA LYS A 241 -21.84 -4.72 -12.60
C LYS A 241 -22.73 -4.66 -11.36
N GLN A 242 -22.17 -4.28 -10.22
CA GLN A 242 -22.90 -4.12 -8.96
C GLN A 242 -22.47 -2.83 -8.25
N THR A 243 -23.41 -2.22 -7.53
CA THR A 243 -23.21 -1.02 -6.72
C THR A 243 -23.62 -1.28 -5.26
N PRO A 244 -23.00 -2.27 -4.58
CA PRO A 244 -23.30 -2.54 -3.17
C PRO A 244 -22.94 -1.34 -2.28
N PRO A 245 -23.58 -1.18 -1.11
CA PRO A 245 -23.20 -0.16 -0.14
C PRO A 245 -21.89 -0.53 0.56
N LEU A 246 -21.14 0.49 1.01
CA LEU A 246 -20.01 0.29 1.91
C LEU A 246 -20.52 -0.20 3.27
N THR A 247 -20.21 -1.45 3.64
CA THR A 247 -20.74 -2.10 4.85
C THR A 247 -19.86 -1.93 6.07
N SER A 248 -18.54 -1.98 5.90
CA SER A 248 -17.59 -1.76 7.00
C SER A 248 -16.21 -1.32 6.54
N LYS A 249 -15.47 -0.69 7.46
CA LYS A 249 -14.08 -0.28 7.29
C LYS A 249 -13.24 -1.16 8.21
N GLU A 250 -12.21 -1.82 7.70
CA GLU A 250 -11.38 -2.75 8.46
C GLU A 250 -9.92 -2.28 8.47
N ILE A 251 -9.28 -2.36 9.64
CA ILE A 251 -7.83 -2.22 9.78
C ILE A 251 -7.29 -3.54 10.32
N VAL A 252 -6.39 -4.16 9.56
CA VAL A 252 -5.72 -5.40 9.93
C VAL A 252 -4.32 -5.07 10.39
N PHE A 253 -3.98 -5.51 11.59
CA PHE A 253 -2.61 -5.46 12.09
C PHE A 253 -1.95 -6.83 11.96
N SER A 254 -0.72 -6.84 11.45
CA SER A 254 0.14 -8.02 11.41
C SER A 254 1.58 -7.66 11.76
N GLU A 255 2.35 -8.64 12.21
CA GLU A 255 3.77 -8.45 12.55
C GLU A 255 4.60 -9.38 11.67
N ILE A 256 5.25 -8.80 10.64
CA ILE A 256 6.08 -9.53 9.66
C ILE A 256 7.51 -9.06 9.81
N ASN A 257 8.47 -9.99 9.94
CA ASN A 257 9.89 -9.67 10.13
C ASN A 257 10.16 -8.66 11.27
N ASN A 258 9.40 -8.74 12.38
CA ASN A 258 9.44 -7.82 13.52
C ASN A 258 9.00 -6.36 13.22
N HIS A 259 8.40 -6.11 12.07
CA HIS A 259 7.81 -4.84 11.69
C HIS A 259 6.28 -4.91 11.76
N LEU A 260 5.67 -3.81 12.20
CA LEU A 260 4.22 -3.65 12.17
C LEU A 260 3.78 -3.40 10.73
N GLN A 261 2.96 -4.27 10.20
CA GLN A 261 2.22 -4.05 8.96
C GLN A 261 0.78 -3.69 9.30
N ILE A 262 0.29 -2.67 8.60
CA ILE A 262 -1.06 -2.15 8.74
C ILE A 262 -1.68 -2.18 7.35
N ASP A 263 -2.78 -2.89 7.21
CA ASP A 263 -3.54 -2.93 5.97
C ASP A 263 -4.96 -2.43 6.23
N VAL A 264 -5.46 -1.57 5.33
CA VAL A 264 -6.80 -0.98 5.45
C VAL A 264 -7.67 -1.48 4.31
N TYR A 265 -8.87 -1.93 4.65
CA TYR A 265 -9.82 -2.50 3.70
C TYR A 265 -11.20 -1.85 3.82
N PHE A 266 -11.88 -1.77 2.68
CA PHE A 266 -13.28 -1.40 2.57
C PHE A 266 -14.09 -2.61 2.15
N HIS A 267 -15.15 -2.87 2.90
CA HIS A 267 -16.04 -4.00 2.67
C HIS A 267 -17.34 -3.52 2.02
N TYR A 268 -17.77 -4.26 1.01
CA TYR A 268 -18.97 -4.02 0.24
C TYR A 268 -19.77 -5.32 0.18
N ASP A 269 -20.73 -5.47 1.09
CA ASP A 269 -21.40 -6.75 1.33
C ASP A 269 -20.37 -7.86 1.64
N LYS A 270 -20.21 -8.85 0.75
CA LYS A 270 -19.22 -9.94 0.87
C LYS A 270 -17.85 -9.62 0.24
N PHE A 271 -17.72 -8.48 -0.45
CA PHE A 271 -16.50 -8.12 -1.17
C PHE A 271 -15.58 -7.28 -0.29
N ARG A 272 -14.27 -7.47 -0.45
CA ARG A 272 -13.23 -6.81 0.35
C ARG A 272 -12.17 -6.24 -0.56
N PHE A 273 -11.94 -4.93 -0.47
CA PHE A 273 -10.96 -4.24 -1.31
C PHE A 273 -9.96 -3.46 -0.46
N MET A 274 -8.72 -3.38 -0.90
CA MET A 274 -7.71 -2.51 -0.30
C MET A 274 -8.14 -1.04 -0.42
N ALA A 275 -7.83 -0.25 0.60
CA ALA A 275 -8.11 1.19 0.62
C ALA A 275 -7.36 1.98 -0.47
N TYR A 276 -6.22 1.45 -0.92
CA TYR A 276 -5.47 1.94 -2.07
C TYR A 276 -5.24 0.81 -3.11
N PRO A 277 -5.17 1.13 -4.41
CA PRO A 277 -5.33 2.47 -5.00
C PRO A 277 -6.76 3.01 -4.87
N ALA A 278 -6.89 4.33 -4.88
CA ALA A 278 -8.16 5.04 -4.83
C ALA A 278 -8.84 4.96 -6.21
N VAL A 279 -9.73 3.98 -6.38
CA VAL A 279 -10.42 3.71 -7.64
C VAL A 279 -11.92 3.62 -7.40
N ASP A 280 -12.70 4.15 -8.33
CA ASP A 280 -14.17 4.14 -8.29
C ASP A 280 -14.75 2.77 -8.69
N LYS A 281 -13.96 1.93 -9.36
CA LYS A 281 -14.34 0.58 -9.78
C LYS A 281 -13.29 -0.44 -9.36
N SER A 282 -13.72 -1.63 -8.98
CA SER A 282 -12.83 -2.76 -8.71
C SER A 282 -13.42 -4.05 -9.27
N LEU A 283 -12.56 -4.96 -9.69
CA LEU A 283 -12.96 -6.26 -10.19
C LEU A 283 -12.78 -7.33 -9.12
N THR A 284 -13.68 -8.30 -9.08
CA THR A 284 -13.60 -9.46 -8.18
C THR A 284 -14.19 -10.70 -8.83
N THR A 285 -13.93 -11.87 -8.25
CA THR A 285 -14.43 -13.15 -8.74
C THR A 285 -15.56 -13.66 -7.85
N VAL A 286 -16.63 -14.18 -8.47
CA VAL A 286 -17.68 -14.95 -7.77
C VAL A 286 -17.88 -16.26 -8.54
N GLY A 287 -17.31 -17.34 -8.01
CA GLY A 287 -17.22 -18.60 -8.73
C GLY A 287 -16.38 -18.44 -10.00
N LYS A 288 -17.00 -18.60 -11.17
CA LYS A 288 -16.35 -18.47 -12.49
C LYS A 288 -16.66 -17.14 -13.21
N ASN A 289 -17.36 -16.23 -12.53
CA ASN A 289 -17.81 -14.98 -13.11
C ASN A 289 -17.00 -13.81 -12.54
N LEU A 290 -16.73 -12.83 -13.40
CA LEU A 290 -16.15 -11.55 -13.00
C LEU A 290 -17.27 -10.58 -12.64
N HIS A 291 -17.04 -9.83 -11.57
CA HIS A 291 -17.97 -8.82 -11.09
C HIS A 291 -17.23 -7.48 -10.99
N ILE A 292 -17.79 -6.44 -11.59
CA ILE A 292 -17.36 -5.06 -11.36
C ILE A 292 -18.13 -4.54 -10.16
N ILE A 293 -17.42 -4.06 -9.15
CA ILE A 293 -17.96 -3.38 -8.00
C ILE A 293 -17.71 -1.89 -8.15
N GLN A 294 -18.78 -1.11 -8.24
CA GLN A 294 -18.73 0.34 -8.12
C GLN A 294 -18.55 0.70 -6.64
N ARG A 295 -17.44 1.37 -6.34
CA ARG A 295 -17.03 1.80 -5.01
C ARG A 295 -17.56 3.20 -4.71
N GLN A 296 -17.85 3.46 -3.46
CA GLN A 296 -18.29 4.76 -2.94
C GLN A 296 -17.07 5.63 -2.60
N LEU A 297 -16.40 6.13 -3.63
CA LEU A 297 -15.10 6.80 -3.51
C LEU A 297 -15.13 7.96 -2.51
N GLU A 298 -16.20 8.76 -2.49
CA GLU A 298 -16.36 9.86 -1.54
C GLU A 298 -16.32 9.42 -0.07
N GLU A 299 -17.00 8.32 0.29
CA GLU A 299 -17.00 7.79 1.65
C GLU A 299 -15.66 7.14 2.01
N GLU A 300 -15.02 6.49 1.04
CA GLU A 300 -13.66 5.96 1.19
C GLU A 300 -12.63 7.08 1.41
N ASP A 301 -12.72 8.17 0.65
CA ASP A 301 -11.84 9.34 0.79
C ASP A 301 -12.02 10.00 2.16
N ARG A 302 -13.26 10.15 2.65
CA ARG A 302 -13.51 10.64 4.01
C ARG A 302 -12.87 9.72 5.07
N ALA A 303 -12.96 8.41 4.87
CA ALA A 303 -12.33 7.44 5.76
C ALA A 303 -10.80 7.52 5.71
N ARG A 304 -10.20 7.63 4.53
CA ARG A 304 -8.75 7.79 4.35
C ARG A 304 -8.25 9.08 4.99
N LYS A 305 -8.92 10.20 4.74
CA LYS A 305 -8.61 11.49 5.37
C LYS A 305 -8.68 11.41 6.90
N PHE A 306 -9.70 10.74 7.45
CA PHE A 306 -9.79 10.54 8.90
C PHE A 306 -8.61 9.73 9.45
N LEU A 307 -8.12 8.72 8.72
CA LEU A 307 -6.92 7.96 9.11
C LEU A 307 -5.67 8.84 9.09
N GLU A 308 -5.49 9.66 8.05
CA GLU A 308 -4.38 10.61 7.93
C GLU A 308 -4.38 11.66 9.04
N GLU A 309 -5.53 12.26 9.34
CA GLU A 309 -5.72 13.22 10.44
C GLU A 309 -5.45 12.61 11.82
N ASN A 310 -5.53 11.29 11.93
CA ASN A 310 -5.20 10.54 13.14
C ASN A 310 -3.82 9.85 13.06
N GLY A 311 -2.94 10.30 12.17
CA GLY A 311 -1.54 9.88 12.14
C GLY A 311 -1.27 8.53 11.49
N LEU A 312 -2.18 8.00 10.66
CA LEU A 312 -1.95 6.83 9.82
C LEU A 312 -1.83 7.27 8.35
N LEU A 313 -0.63 7.21 7.80
CA LEU A 313 -0.29 7.71 6.48
C LEU A 313 -0.07 6.57 5.49
N TYR A 314 -0.41 6.79 4.23
CA TYR A 314 -0.12 5.86 3.14
C TYR A 314 1.01 6.40 2.26
N SER A 315 2.14 5.67 2.19
CA SER A 315 3.24 6.01 1.29
C SER A 315 4.00 4.76 0.88
N GLY A 316 4.60 4.78 -0.32
CA GLY A 316 5.41 3.65 -0.81
C GLY A 316 4.66 2.31 -0.88
N GLY A 317 3.34 2.33 -1.02
CA GLY A 317 2.49 1.13 -1.08
C GLY A 317 1.99 0.62 0.27
N ASN A 318 2.39 1.21 1.40
CA ASN A 318 2.08 0.70 2.73
C ASN A 318 1.51 1.78 3.66
N TRP A 319 0.65 1.37 4.60
CA TRP A 319 0.24 2.21 5.70
C TRP A 319 1.28 2.19 6.83
N HIS A 320 1.58 3.34 7.39
CA HIS A 320 2.50 3.48 8.51
C HIS A 320 2.03 4.58 9.47
N ILE A 321 2.44 4.45 10.72
CA ILE A 321 2.19 5.45 11.76
C ILE A 321 3.11 6.64 11.47
N ALA A 322 2.56 7.85 11.51
CA ALA A 322 3.31 9.09 11.28
C ALA A 322 4.43 9.25 12.32
N ALA A 323 5.55 9.84 11.89
CA ALA A 323 6.80 9.85 12.66
C ALA A 323 6.75 10.69 13.95
N ASP A 324 5.80 11.62 14.04
CA ASP A 324 5.48 12.43 15.21
C ASP A 324 4.81 11.59 16.33
N TYR A 325 4.26 10.42 16.01
CA TYR A 325 3.71 9.50 16.99
C TYR A 325 4.72 8.43 17.40
N HIS A 326 4.86 8.24 18.72
CA HIS A 326 5.41 6.98 19.22
C HIS A 326 4.39 5.86 18.98
N TYR A 327 4.81 4.77 18.33
CA TYR A 327 3.91 3.69 17.89
C TYR A 327 3.07 3.08 19.02
N LEU A 328 3.62 2.92 20.24
CA LEU A 328 2.84 2.41 21.38
C LEU A 328 1.76 3.40 21.83
N ASP A 329 2.05 4.70 21.79
CA ASP A 329 1.05 5.74 22.13
C ASP A 329 -0.04 5.82 21.07
N TRP A 330 0.32 5.70 19.80
CA TRP A 330 -0.66 5.60 18.72
C TRP A 330 -1.58 4.38 18.91
N MET A 331 -1.00 3.20 19.17
CA MET A 331 -1.77 1.97 19.44
C MET A 331 -2.68 2.12 20.67
N ARG A 332 -2.23 2.82 21.73
CA ARG A 332 -3.01 3.04 22.95
C ARG A 332 -4.12 4.06 22.77
N LEU A 333 -3.81 5.22 22.20
CA LEU A 333 -4.66 6.42 22.21
C LEU A 333 -5.50 6.56 20.93
N VAL A 334 -4.96 6.18 19.77
CA VAL A 334 -5.59 6.41 18.48
C VAL A 334 -6.47 5.24 18.07
N VAL A 335 -6.01 3.99 18.19
CA VAL A 335 -6.82 2.81 17.80
C VAL A 335 -8.22 2.78 18.44
N PRO A 336 -8.43 3.16 19.72
CA PRO A 336 -9.78 3.31 20.28
C PRO A 336 -10.63 4.39 19.61
N LYS A 337 -10.02 5.49 19.16
CA LYS A 337 -10.72 6.53 18.37
C LYS A 337 -11.14 5.97 17.01
N LEU A 338 -10.29 5.18 16.35
CA LEU A 338 -10.62 4.51 15.10
C LEU A 338 -11.79 3.54 15.28
N LYS A 339 -11.79 2.73 16.35
CA LYS A 339 -12.92 1.85 16.71
C LYS A 339 -14.22 2.63 16.88
N LYS A 340 -14.18 3.77 17.58
CA LYS A 340 -15.35 4.66 17.76
C LYS A 340 -15.84 5.28 16.45
N ALA A 341 -14.95 5.51 15.49
CA ALA A 341 -15.27 6.03 14.16
C ALA A 341 -15.79 4.95 13.18
N GLY A 342 -16.03 3.72 13.67
CA GLY A 342 -16.60 2.63 12.87
C GLY A 342 -15.58 1.74 12.16
N PHE A 343 -14.28 1.86 12.49
CA PHE A 343 -13.28 0.92 11.99
C PHE A 343 -13.27 -0.37 12.82
N VAL A 344 -13.44 -1.51 12.15
CA VAL A 344 -13.25 -2.84 12.72
C VAL A 344 -11.75 -3.13 12.75
N ILE A 345 -11.22 -3.46 13.93
CA ILE A 345 -9.79 -3.75 14.10
C ILE A 345 -9.61 -5.25 14.29
N THR A 346 -8.77 -5.87 13.46
CA THR A 346 -8.45 -7.30 13.52
C THR A 346 -6.93 -7.53 13.59
N GLY A 347 -6.51 -8.66 14.16
CA GLY A 347 -5.10 -9.05 14.25
C GLY A 347 -4.30 -8.38 15.38
N GLU A 348 -4.85 -7.35 16.03
CA GLU A 348 -4.25 -6.66 17.18
C GLU A 348 -3.85 -7.64 18.31
N GLU A 349 -4.67 -8.66 18.54
CA GLU A 349 -4.45 -9.69 19.56
C GLU A 349 -3.26 -10.62 19.26
N LYS A 350 -2.89 -10.75 17.98
CA LYS A 350 -1.77 -11.60 17.52
C LYS A 350 -0.43 -10.87 17.57
N LEU A 351 -0.44 -9.54 17.70
CA LEU A 351 0.76 -8.75 17.84
C LEU A 351 1.52 -9.13 19.11
N ARG A 352 2.85 -9.12 19.03
CA ARG A 352 3.73 -9.27 20.19
C ARG A 352 4.27 -7.90 20.58
N ARG A 353 5.19 -7.36 19.79
CA ARG A 353 5.93 -6.12 20.13
C ARG A 353 5.04 -4.89 20.14
N TYR A 354 4.02 -4.85 19.28
CA TYR A 354 3.16 -3.67 19.10
C TYR A 354 1.86 -3.76 19.90
N ARG A 355 1.63 -4.87 20.61
CA ARG A 355 0.43 -5.06 21.42
C ARG A 355 0.50 -4.20 22.68
N VAL A 356 -0.54 -3.41 22.92
CA VAL A 356 -0.66 -2.56 24.10
C VAL A 356 -1.93 -2.89 24.87
N TYR A 357 -1.79 -3.24 26.14
CA TYR A 357 -2.93 -3.32 27.03
C TYR A 357 -3.39 -1.91 27.42
N ARG A 358 -4.68 -1.63 27.18
CA ARG A 358 -5.30 -0.33 27.46
C ARG A 358 -5.99 -0.27 28.82
N GLN A 359 -6.14 -1.43 29.48
CA GLN A 359 -6.70 -1.49 30.83
C GLN A 359 -5.64 -0.98 31.81
N PRO A 360 -6.02 -0.17 32.80
CA PRO A 360 -5.09 0.27 33.81
C PRO A 360 -4.56 -0.96 34.57
N PRO A 361 -3.24 -1.07 34.78
CA PRO A 361 -2.70 -2.11 35.66
C PRO A 361 -3.29 -1.97 37.06
N ARG A 362 -3.70 -3.11 37.62
CA ARG A 362 -4.19 -3.22 39.00
C ARG A 362 -3.14 -3.90 39.85
N LEU A 363 -2.87 -3.35 41.03
CA LEU A 363 -1.96 -3.97 41.99
C LEU A 363 -2.74 -5.00 42.83
N ASP A 364 -2.42 -6.28 42.69
CA ASP A 364 -2.98 -7.33 43.53
C ASP A 364 -1.96 -7.72 44.60
N ILE A 365 -2.41 -7.70 45.86
CA ILE A 365 -1.60 -7.99 47.04
C ILE A 365 -2.27 -9.13 47.79
N ARG A 366 -1.54 -10.22 48.04
CA ARG A 366 -2.06 -11.36 48.80
C ARG A 366 -1.26 -11.54 50.07
N VAL A 367 -1.95 -11.62 51.20
CA VAL A 367 -1.32 -11.68 52.52
C VAL A 367 -1.72 -12.98 53.19
N ARG A 368 -0.73 -13.73 53.66
CA ARG A 368 -0.90 -14.95 54.44
C ARG A 368 -0.22 -14.77 55.79
N SER A 369 -0.96 -14.88 56.87
CA SER A 369 -0.44 -14.82 58.23
C SER A 369 -0.05 -16.21 58.73
N GLY A 370 1.12 -16.28 59.39
CA GLY A 370 1.51 -17.37 60.27
C GLY A 370 1.29 -17.04 61.74
N VAL A 371 2.11 -17.60 62.63
CA VAL A 371 1.98 -17.36 64.09
C VAL A 371 2.40 -15.93 64.46
N ASN A 372 3.59 -15.49 64.04
CA ASN A 372 4.16 -14.18 64.35
C ASN A 372 4.66 -13.42 63.11
N TRP A 373 4.22 -13.83 61.92
CA TRP A 373 4.72 -13.34 60.64
C TRP A 373 3.59 -13.26 59.61
N ILE A 374 3.82 -12.47 58.55
CA ILE A 374 3.01 -12.46 57.33
C ILE A 374 3.91 -12.67 56.11
N ASP A 375 3.43 -13.45 55.15
CA ASP A 375 3.96 -13.49 53.80
C ASP A 375 3.09 -12.60 52.92
N VAL A 376 3.73 -11.73 52.13
CA VAL A 376 3.03 -10.85 51.20
C VAL A 376 3.49 -11.07 49.77
N ASP A 377 2.57 -11.54 48.92
CA ASP A 377 2.77 -11.69 47.48
C ASP A 377 2.26 -10.45 46.74
N TYR A 378 3.07 -9.92 45.81
CA TYR A 378 2.75 -8.72 45.03
C TYR A 378 2.79 -8.99 43.53
N GLN A 379 1.70 -8.68 42.86
CA GLN A 379 1.57 -8.87 41.43
C GLN A 379 0.78 -7.72 40.78
N ILE A 380 1.11 -7.37 39.55
CA ILE A 380 0.30 -6.50 38.71
C ILE A 380 -0.55 -7.38 37.80
N ALA A 381 -1.86 -7.16 37.85
CA ALA A 381 -2.81 -7.77 36.93
C ALA A 381 -3.18 -6.76 35.83
N VAL A 382 -3.02 -7.17 34.57
CA VAL A 382 -3.49 -6.42 33.40
C VAL A 382 -4.27 -7.37 32.49
N GLY A 383 -5.60 -7.25 32.50
CA GLY A 383 -6.48 -8.18 31.81
C GLY A 383 -6.33 -9.60 32.34
N LYS A 384 -5.76 -10.50 31.53
CA LYS A 384 -5.48 -11.89 31.92
C LYS A 384 -4.02 -12.13 32.32
N GLU A 385 -3.16 -11.14 32.13
CA GLU A 385 -1.74 -11.26 32.44
C GLU A 385 -1.49 -10.87 33.88
N ILE A 386 -0.69 -11.69 34.57
CA ILE A 386 -0.26 -11.44 35.95
C ILE A 386 1.26 -11.41 35.95
N VAL A 387 1.83 -10.32 36.47
CA VAL A 387 3.28 -10.08 36.43
C VAL A 387 3.76 -9.72 37.82
N LYS A 388 4.81 -10.40 38.28
CA LYS A 388 5.39 -10.14 39.60
C LYS A 388 6.19 -8.83 39.58
N ILE A 389 6.03 -8.00 40.62
CA ILE A 389 6.71 -6.70 40.72
C ILE A 389 8.24 -6.79 40.52
N PRO A 390 8.98 -7.77 41.10
CA PRO A 390 10.42 -7.86 40.92
C PRO A 390 10.88 -7.96 39.45
N GLN A 391 10.05 -8.53 38.58
CA GLN A 391 10.35 -8.64 37.14
C GLN A 391 10.25 -7.29 36.41
N LEU A 392 9.53 -6.33 36.99
CA LEU A 392 9.29 -5.02 36.41
C LEU A 392 10.22 -3.94 36.97
N LEU A 393 10.83 -4.15 38.15
CA LEU A 393 11.69 -3.16 38.81
C LEU A 393 12.79 -2.56 37.92
N PRO A 394 13.52 -3.34 37.09
CA PRO A 394 14.52 -2.75 36.19
C PRO A 394 13.90 -1.77 35.19
N GLN A 395 12.74 -2.12 34.63
CA GLN A 395 12.03 -1.31 33.63
C GLN A 395 11.36 -0.07 34.26
N LEU A 396 10.97 -0.14 35.53
CA LEU A 396 10.43 1.00 36.28
C LEU A 396 11.49 2.06 36.58
N LYS A 397 12.76 1.66 36.73
CA LYS A 397 13.88 2.60 36.92
C LYS A 397 14.14 3.39 35.63
N ASP A 398 14.26 2.71 34.49
CA ASP A 398 14.49 3.30 33.16
C ASP A 398 13.18 3.67 32.43
N TYR A 399 12.16 4.05 33.18
CA TYR A 399 10.79 4.18 32.71
C TYR A 399 10.64 5.22 31.59
N LYS A 400 9.98 4.80 30.51
CA LYS A 400 9.63 5.63 29.33
C LYS A 400 8.14 5.54 28.99
N GLY A 401 7.27 5.45 29.99
CA GLY A 401 5.82 5.30 29.79
C GLY A 401 5.33 3.84 29.71
N TYR A 402 6.13 2.95 29.15
CA TYR A 402 5.73 1.57 28.86
C TYR A 402 6.63 0.53 29.51
N ILE A 403 6.02 -0.55 29.98
CA ILE A 403 6.71 -1.73 30.50
C ILE A 403 6.41 -2.91 29.58
N LYS A 404 7.46 -3.61 29.15
CA LYS A 404 7.37 -4.81 28.32
C LYS A 404 7.14 -6.04 29.20
N LEU A 405 6.14 -6.83 28.83
CA LEU A 405 5.79 -8.09 29.46
C LEU A 405 6.57 -9.27 28.84
N ALA A 406 6.59 -10.41 29.53
CA ALA A 406 7.27 -11.62 29.05
C ALA A 406 6.74 -12.15 27.71
N ASN A 407 5.43 -11.97 27.45
CA ASN A 407 4.79 -12.33 26.17
C ASN A 407 5.11 -11.34 25.03
N GLY A 408 5.85 -10.26 25.29
CA GLY A 408 6.25 -9.24 24.33
C GLY A 408 5.33 -8.02 24.26
N ALA A 409 4.13 -8.08 24.84
CA ALA A 409 3.18 -6.97 24.88
C ALA A 409 3.63 -5.87 25.85
N HIS A 410 2.99 -4.70 25.77
CA HIS A 410 3.31 -3.54 26.59
C HIS A 410 2.12 -3.12 27.45
N ILE A 411 2.42 -2.64 28.66
CA ILE A 411 1.47 -1.96 29.52
C ILE A 411 1.89 -0.51 29.66
N TYR A 412 0.92 0.39 29.59
CA TYR A 412 1.17 1.78 29.96
C TYR A 412 1.05 1.90 31.48
N VAL A 413 2.09 2.44 32.09
CA VAL A 413 2.11 2.82 33.50
C VAL A 413 2.27 4.33 33.46
N ASP A 414 1.53 5.11 34.24
CA ASP A 414 1.76 6.56 34.34
C ASP A 414 2.82 6.88 35.41
N GLU A 415 3.29 8.12 35.48
CA GLU A 415 4.32 8.54 36.43
C GLU A 415 3.87 8.34 37.89
N SER A 416 2.60 8.62 38.20
CA SER A 416 2.04 8.48 39.54
C SER A 416 2.11 7.02 40.01
N LEU A 417 1.65 6.08 39.18
CA LEU A 417 1.70 4.67 39.48
C LEU A 417 3.14 4.15 39.51
N ARG A 418 4.01 4.62 38.61
CA ARG A 418 5.43 4.22 38.59
C ARG A 418 6.13 4.64 39.88
N ASP A 419 5.97 5.88 40.32
CA ASP A 419 6.57 6.38 41.56
C ASP A 419 6.01 5.64 42.78
N GLN A 420 4.71 5.34 42.79
CA GLN A 420 4.10 4.51 43.83
C GLN A 420 4.72 3.10 43.90
N LEU A 421 4.88 2.44 42.75
CA LEU A 421 5.49 1.11 42.68
C LEU A 421 6.96 1.13 43.14
N LEU A 422 7.71 2.19 42.82
CA LEU A 422 9.11 2.35 43.25
C LEU A 422 9.24 2.66 44.75
N THR A 423 8.43 3.58 45.29
CA THR A 423 8.39 3.88 46.72
C THR A 423 8.06 2.63 47.51
N PHE A 424 7.06 1.89 47.04
CA PHE A 424 6.69 0.63 47.65
C PHE A 424 7.80 -0.42 47.59
N ALA A 425 8.45 -0.56 46.42
CA ALA A 425 9.54 -1.50 46.26
C ALA A 425 10.77 -1.17 47.14
N ASN A 426 11.09 0.12 47.28
CA ASN A 426 12.19 0.58 48.11
C ASN A 426 11.91 0.36 49.60
N PHE A 427 10.69 0.66 50.06
CA PHE A 427 10.30 0.52 51.45
C PHE A 427 10.34 -0.94 51.96
N LEU A 428 10.10 -1.89 51.06
CA LEU A 428 10.10 -3.32 51.37
C LEU A 428 11.46 -4.00 51.16
N GLU A 429 12.50 -3.25 50.79
CA GLU A 429 13.85 -3.75 50.54
C GLU A 429 13.88 -5.04 49.69
N PHE A 430 13.11 -5.10 48.59
CA PHE A 430 13.08 -6.30 47.75
C PHE A 430 14.50 -6.70 47.33
N LYS A 431 14.99 -7.83 47.89
CA LYS A 431 16.16 -8.50 47.35
C LYS A 431 15.73 -9.16 46.04
N THR A 432 16.45 -8.85 44.96
CA THR A 432 16.19 -9.37 43.62
C THR A 432 16.06 -10.90 43.62
N GLY A 433 14.90 -11.43 43.23
CA GLY A 433 14.69 -12.88 43.03
C GLY A 433 13.46 -13.44 43.74
N GLU A 434 13.00 -12.83 44.84
CA GLU A 434 11.89 -13.35 45.63
C GLU A 434 10.60 -12.56 45.36
N GLY A 435 9.55 -13.27 44.93
CA GLY A 435 8.24 -12.71 44.58
C GLY A 435 7.27 -12.59 45.75
N SER A 436 7.77 -12.81 46.97
CA SER A 436 7.04 -12.87 48.23
C SER A 436 7.92 -12.23 49.30
N LEU A 437 7.32 -11.46 50.20
CA LEU A 437 8.04 -10.82 51.30
C LEU A 437 7.61 -11.42 52.62
N HIS A 438 8.58 -11.85 53.43
CA HIS A 438 8.34 -12.33 54.78
C HIS A 438 8.54 -11.19 55.79
N LEU A 439 7.47 -10.80 56.48
CA LEU A 439 7.48 -9.71 57.45
C LEU A 439 7.00 -10.18 58.83
N PRO A 440 7.39 -9.50 59.92
CA PRO A 440 6.72 -9.65 61.20
C PRO A 440 5.22 -9.31 61.09
N GLN A 441 4.40 -9.83 62.00
CA GLN A 441 2.95 -9.58 62.00
C GLN A 441 2.58 -8.09 62.04
N ALA A 442 3.40 -7.25 62.69
CA ALA A 442 3.24 -5.79 62.67
C ALA A 442 3.33 -5.15 61.27
N GLY A 443 3.92 -5.85 60.28
CA GLY A 443 3.98 -5.43 58.89
C GLY A 443 2.61 -5.25 58.24
N VAL A 444 1.53 -5.80 58.81
CA VAL A 444 0.15 -5.54 58.33
C VAL A 444 -0.18 -4.04 58.37
N ALA A 445 0.41 -3.27 59.29
CA ALA A 445 0.23 -1.82 59.35
C ALA A 445 0.68 -1.11 58.05
N MET A 446 1.62 -1.69 57.30
CA MET A 446 2.08 -1.13 56.03
C MET A 446 1.00 -1.21 54.95
N LEU A 447 0.10 -2.20 55.02
CA LEU A 447 -1.00 -2.36 54.07
C LEU A 447 -2.05 -1.25 54.22
N HIS A 448 -2.14 -0.62 55.39
CA HIS A 448 -2.97 0.56 55.60
C HIS A 448 -2.58 1.70 54.67
N ALA A 449 -1.27 1.91 54.44
CA ALA A 449 -0.78 2.92 53.51
C ALA A 449 -1.15 2.64 52.04
N LEU A 450 -1.58 1.41 51.71
CA LEU A 450 -1.94 0.98 50.36
C LEU A 450 -3.45 1.08 50.07
N GLN A 451 -4.28 1.36 51.07
CA GLN A 451 -5.75 1.41 50.92
C GLN A 451 -6.24 2.56 50.03
N GLY A 452 -5.38 3.54 49.70
CA GLY A 452 -5.67 4.63 48.76
C GLY A 452 -5.27 4.37 47.30
N LEU A 453 -4.70 3.20 46.99
CA LEU A 453 -4.25 2.84 45.66
C LEU A 453 -5.34 2.10 44.87
N ASN A 454 -5.21 2.04 43.54
CA ASN A 454 -5.95 1.08 42.71
C ASN A 454 -5.39 -0.35 42.92
N ALA A 455 -5.46 -0.79 44.17
CA ALA A 455 -4.91 -2.02 44.68
C ALA A 455 -6.02 -2.91 45.22
N THR A 456 -5.74 -4.20 45.29
CA THR A 456 -6.67 -5.19 45.81
C THR A 456 -5.96 -6.06 46.80
N LEU A 457 -6.44 -5.95 48.03
CA LEU A 457 -5.92 -6.66 49.17
C LEU A 457 -6.72 -7.96 49.34
N HIS A 458 -6.05 -9.08 49.16
CA HIS A 458 -6.55 -10.38 49.54
C HIS A 458 -5.93 -10.75 50.88
N LEU A 459 -6.66 -10.45 51.95
CA LEU A 459 -6.23 -10.69 53.32
C LEU A 459 -6.83 -12.00 53.83
N ASP A 460 -6.07 -12.77 54.57
CA ASP A 460 -6.65 -13.79 55.43
C ASP A 460 -7.35 -13.17 56.64
N LYS A 461 -8.14 -13.98 57.35
CA LYS A 461 -8.95 -13.52 58.48
C LYS A 461 -8.12 -12.80 59.55
N LYS A 462 -6.93 -13.31 59.88
CA LYS A 462 -6.06 -12.74 60.92
C LYS A 462 -5.51 -11.37 60.50
N SER A 463 -5.05 -11.24 59.25
CA SER A 463 -4.56 -9.97 58.71
C SER A 463 -5.69 -8.94 58.58
N GLN A 464 -6.88 -9.40 58.20
CA GLN A 464 -8.07 -8.56 58.10
C GLN A 464 -8.47 -8.01 59.48
N GLU A 465 -8.58 -8.85 60.51
CA GLU A 465 -8.90 -8.41 61.88
C GLU A 465 -7.86 -7.42 62.42
N LEU A 466 -6.57 -7.65 62.14
CA LEU A 466 -5.51 -6.74 62.58
C LEU A 466 -5.55 -5.40 61.83
N LEU A 467 -5.85 -5.41 60.52
CA LEU A 467 -6.02 -4.19 59.73
C LEU A 467 -7.25 -3.39 60.20
N GLU A 468 -8.35 -4.07 60.51
CA GLU A 468 -9.54 -3.45 61.10
C GLU A 468 -9.22 -2.81 62.46
N LYS A 469 -8.41 -3.48 63.30
CA LYS A 469 -7.93 -2.89 64.56
C LYS A 469 -7.08 -1.63 64.33
N TYR A 470 -6.20 -1.60 63.31
CA TYR A 470 -5.44 -0.40 62.97
C TYR A 470 -6.38 0.75 62.54
N ASN A 471 -7.36 0.47 61.69
CA ASN A 471 -8.30 1.48 61.20
C ASN A 471 -9.22 2.03 62.31
N ALA A 472 -9.57 1.18 63.28
CA ALA A 472 -10.42 1.54 64.41
C ALA A 472 -9.63 2.11 65.61
N PHE A 473 -8.31 2.20 65.53
CA PHE A 473 -7.47 2.69 66.61
C PHE A 473 -7.66 4.20 66.82
N GLN A 474 -7.99 4.60 68.06
CA GLN A 474 -8.13 6.01 68.45
C GLN A 474 -7.22 6.38 69.63
N LYS A 475 -7.08 5.46 70.59
CA LYS A 475 -6.25 5.61 71.78
C LYS A 475 -5.98 4.25 72.41
N ILE A 476 -4.90 4.16 73.20
CA ILE A 476 -4.63 2.99 74.05
C ILE A 476 -5.75 2.90 75.11
N ARG A 477 -6.35 1.71 75.23
CA ARG A 477 -7.46 1.47 76.16
C ARG A 477 -6.92 1.04 77.53
N PRO A 478 -7.55 1.45 78.64
CA PRO A 478 -7.26 0.89 79.95
C PRO A 478 -7.52 -0.62 79.97
N VAL A 479 -6.59 -1.37 80.57
CA VAL A 479 -6.66 -2.82 80.73
C VAL A 479 -6.80 -3.15 82.19
N THR A 480 -7.79 -3.97 82.54
CA THR A 480 -7.96 -4.46 83.91
C THR A 480 -6.80 -5.41 84.27
N PRO A 481 -6.04 -5.14 85.34
CA PRO A 481 -5.00 -6.05 85.80
C PRO A 481 -5.59 -7.43 86.16
N PRO A 482 -4.86 -8.54 85.95
CA PRO A 482 -5.34 -9.85 86.33
C PRO A 482 -5.50 -9.96 87.85
N ASN A 483 -6.53 -10.67 88.30
CA ASN A 483 -6.83 -10.87 89.72
C ASN A 483 -5.71 -11.59 90.50
N THR A 484 -4.75 -12.19 89.79
CA THR A 484 -3.56 -12.85 90.37
C THR A 484 -2.45 -11.87 90.73
N LEU A 485 -2.54 -10.60 90.33
CA LEU A 485 -1.56 -9.57 90.66
C LEU A 485 -1.67 -9.21 92.16
N GLN A 486 -0.64 -9.52 92.94
CA GLN A 486 -0.57 -9.18 94.36
C GLN A 486 -0.01 -7.76 94.53
N GLY A 487 -0.85 -6.74 94.27
CA GLY A 487 -0.46 -5.34 94.45
C GLY A 487 -1.47 -4.36 93.85
N THR A 488 -1.36 -3.08 94.26
CA THR A 488 -2.11 -1.97 93.65
C THR A 488 -1.18 -1.19 92.72
N LEU A 489 -1.54 -1.09 91.44
CA LEU A 489 -0.76 -0.33 90.47
C LEU A 489 -0.95 1.18 90.70
N ARG A 490 0.16 1.92 90.73
CA ARG A 490 0.14 3.38 90.62
C ARG A 490 -0.31 3.78 89.21
N GLU A 491 -0.78 5.02 89.04
CA GLU A 491 -1.30 5.49 87.74
C GLU A 491 -0.32 5.27 86.58
N TYR A 492 0.96 5.63 86.75
CA TYR A 492 1.97 5.40 85.71
C TYR A 492 2.21 3.90 85.42
N GLN A 493 2.13 3.04 86.44
CA GLN A 493 2.27 1.59 86.27
C GLN A 493 1.06 1.01 85.51
N GLN A 494 -0.14 1.54 85.75
CA GLN A 494 -1.32 1.21 84.98
C GLN A 494 -1.16 1.67 83.52
N HIS A 495 -0.61 2.86 83.27
CA HIS A 495 -0.28 3.32 81.91
C HIS A 495 0.74 2.40 81.22
N GLY A 496 1.80 2.00 81.93
CA GLY A 496 2.79 1.03 81.43
C GLY A 496 2.16 -0.31 81.08
N LEU A 497 1.30 -0.86 81.95
CA LEU A 497 0.56 -2.10 81.67
C LEU A 497 -0.33 -1.96 80.42
N ASN A 498 -1.08 -0.86 80.31
CA ASN A 498 -1.92 -0.60 79.14
C ASN A 498 -1.08 -0.54 77.85
N TRP A 499 0.09 0.10 77.92
CA TRP A 499 1.01 0.20 76.79
C TRP A 499 1.62 -1.14 76.39
N LEU A 500 2.05 -1.96 77.36
CA LEU A 500 2.57 -3.31 77.10
C LEU A 500 1.50 -4.22 76.46
N CYS A 501 0.26 -4.17 76.96
CA CYS A 501 -0.86 -4.89 76.35
C CYS A 501 -1.16 -4.38 74.93
N PHE A 502 -1.10 -3.07 74.70
CA PHE A 502 -1.23 -2.49 73.36
C PHE A 502 -0.13 -3.02 72.41
N LEU A 503 1.14 -2.98 72.81
CA LEU A 503 2.23 -3.52 71.98
C LEU A 503 1.99 -4.99 71.63
N LYS A 504 1.59 -5.81 72.62
CA LYS A 504 1.25 -7.22 72.41
C LYS A 504 0.08 -7.39 71.43
N ASP A 505 -1.00 -6.66 71.61
CA ASP A 505 -2.23 -6.81 70.82
C ASP A 505 -2.06 -6.38 69.36
N PHE A 506 -1.12 -5.47 69.09
CA PHE A 506 -0.76 -4.98 67.76
C PHE A 506 0.53 -5.56 67.20
N TYR A 507 1.11 -6.55 67.89
CA TYR A 507 2.35 -7.25 67.53
C TYR A 507 3.59 -6.34 67.39
N PHE A 508 3.60 -5.20 68.07
CA PHE A 508 4.71 -4.26 68.08
C PHE A 508 5.77 -4.66 69.10
N GLY A 509 7.02 -4.30 68.78
CA GLY A 509 8.09 -4.22 69.77
C GLY A 509 8.14 -2.82 70.38
N GLY A 510 8.71 -2.71 71.58
CA GLY A 510 8.94 -1.44 72.25
C GLY A 510 10.05 -1.54 73.27
N ILE A 511 10.67 -0.40 73.58
CA ILE A 511 11.66 -0.27 74.65
C ILE A 511 10.95 0.47 75.77
N LEU A 512 10.82 -0.17 76.93
CA LEU A 512 10.31 0.48 78.14
C LEU A 512 11.51 1.11 78.86
N ALA A 513 11.64 2.43 78.76
CA ALA A 513 12.73 3.22 79.30
C ALA A 513 12.28 4.04 80.52
N ASP A 514 11.57 3.38 81.45
CA ASP A 514 11.23 3.97 82.75
C ASP A 514 12.48 3.91 83.67
N ASP A 515 12.74 4.98 84.42
CA ASP A 515 13.85 5.11 85.39
C ASP A 515 13.61 4.37 86.73
#